data_AF-A0A920KE21-F1
#
_entry.id   AF-A0A920KE21-F1
#
_cell.length_a   1.000
_cell.length_b   1.000
_cell.length_c   1.000
_cell.angle_alpha   90.00
_cell.angle_beta   90.00
_cell.angle_gamma   90.00
#
_symmetry.space_group_name_H-M   'P 1'
#
loop_
_entity.id
_entity.type
_entity.pdbx_description
1 polymer ?
#
loop_
_entity_poly.entity_id
_entity_poly.type
_entity_poly.pdbx_seq_one_letter_code
_entity_poly.pdbx_strand_id
1 'polypeptide(L)'
;MGGTLDVSGGTFNVSDAMDIITGTVTQSGGTINIRNYNSTENTGEHKFEMAAGTLNLTAGTMNINGESGNSTQYSLSVASGVTVNANANHTIAILDNTSGTSSENRYIDMGGNNIGSLSYNVASKDLYFVGNQELLGALTITDGTLKSDDAAEKLTVASISQSGGFIDISNGEIECTGKADIDGNLTMSGGQFDINGELELSATTTEAITDGTITVAGDFDGAAANLFHPEGGLIWFDGTSSDVNLSMHSNANFYDFTISNSSYDVDALSNVAVDNNFTISSGELDMSTYQLDVKGTISNSGTLTTSSGTLSLNGSSAQTISSALNAGSLIISNTSGVTANADVTLSGSLTLSSGCTYDLGTTTTTVAGASDIDGTLTLSTGKYDANGSFDATGGNVTFSGAGRLELGGTVTSLGTFTPGTSTVEL
;
A
#
# COMPACT_ATOMS: atom_id res chain seq x y z
N MET A 1 -15.26 -40.50 -12.59
CA MET A 1 -15.99 -41.63 -11.95
C MET A 1 -17.29 -41.14 -11.34
N GLY A 2 -18.23 -42.02 -10.93
CA GLY A 2 -19.33 -41.69 -10.01
C GLY A 2 -19.18 -42.55 -8.75
N GLY A 3 -19.14 -41.97 -7.55
CA GLY A 3 -18.89 -42.69 -6.30
C GLY A 3 -18.45 -41.77 -5.15
N THR A 4 -17.96 -42.36 -4.06
CA THR A 4 -17.46 -41.64 -2.88
C THR A 4 -15.98 -41.93 -2.67
N LEU A 5 -15.17 -40.88 -2.60
CA LEU A 5 -13.80 -40.92 -2.06
C LEU A 5 -13.82 -40.19 -0.72
N ASP A 6 -13.37 -40.85 0.35
CA ASP A 6 -13.24 -40.25 1.68
C ASP A 6 -11.82 -40.43 2.21
N VAL A 7 -11.13 -39.31 2.42
CA VAL A 7 -9.80 -39.22 3.00
C VAL A 7 -9.91 -38.42 4.30
N SER A 8 -10.11 -39.15 5.40
CA SER A 8 -10.13 -38.60 6.77
C SER A 8 -8.77 -38.69 7.48
N GLY A 9 -7.81 -39.40 6.89
CA GLY A 9 -6.46 -39.60 7.41
C GLY A 9 -5.58 -40.37 6.42
N GLY A 10 -4.30 -40.55 6.76
CA GLY A 10 -3.34 -41.26 5.91
C GLY A 10 -2.97 -40.50 4.63
N THR A 11 -2.53 -41.22 3.61
CA THR A 11 -2.10 -40.65 2.33
C THR A 11 -2.74 -41.38 1.16
N PHE A 12 -3.41 -40.63 0.29
CA PHE A 12 -3.89 -41.10 -1.00
C PHE A 12 -3.01 -40.52 -2.12
N ASN A 13 -2.58 -41.35 -3.05
CA ASN A 13 -1.65 -40.97 -4.12
C ASN A 13 -2.29 -41.25 -5.47
N VAL A 14 -2.40 -40.20 -6.28
CA VAL A 14 -2.76 -40.23 -7.69
C VAL A 14 -1.51 -39.93 -8.49
N SER A 15 -1.21 -40.78 -9.47
CA SER A 15 0.03 -40.70 -10.25
C SER A 15 -0.04 -39.72 -11.42
N ASP A 16 -1.23 -39.20 -11.73
CA ASP A 16 -1.43 -38.30 -12.85
C ASP A 16 -2.50 -37.22 -12.58
N ALA A 17 -3.74 -37.48 -13.01
CA ALA A 17 -4.87 -36.58 -12.85
C ALA A 17 -6.03 -37.28 -12.12
N MET A 18 -6.89 -36.48 -11.49
CA MET A 18 -8.14 -36.92 -10.90
C MET A 18 -9.31 -36.28 -11.66
N ASP A 19 -9.94 -37.04 -12.56
CA ASP A 19 -11.15 -36.62 -13.29
C ASP A 19 -12.43 -37.17 -12.63
N ILE A 20 -13.24 -36.24 -12.11
CA ILE A 20 -14.51 -36.50 -11.42
C ILE A 20 -15.68 -35.92 -12.22
N ILE A 21 -16.24 -36.76 -13.09
CA ILE A 21 -17.51 -36.46 -13.78
C ILE A 21 -18.67 -36.25 -12.79
N THR A 22 -18.79 -37.05 -11.72
CA THR A 22 -19.84 -36.91 -10.70
C THR A 22 -19.45 -37.60 -9.38
N GLY A 23 -20.16 -37.34 -8.27
CA GLY A 23 -19.98 -38.05 -7.00
C GLY A 23 -19.55 -37.16 -5.84
N THR A 24 -18.93 -37.75 -4.83
CA THR A 24 -18.50 -37.04 -3.61
C THR A 24 -17.03 -37.30 -3.33
N VAL A 25 -16.26 -36.24 -3.18
CA VAL A 25 -14.89 -36.29 -2.64
C VAL A 25 -14.88 -35.57 -1.31
N THR A 26 -14.45 -36.26 -0.26
CA THR A 26 -14.29 -35.68 1.07
C THR A 26 -12.83 -35.78 1.47
N GLN A 27 -12.25 -34.63 1.81
CA GLN A 27 -11.01 -34.55 2.54
C GLN A 27 -11.29 -33.85 3.87
N SER A 28 -11.32 -34.65 4.93
CA SER A 28 -11.52 -34.21 6.31
C SER A 28 -10.27 -34.39 7.18
N GLY A 29 -9.16 -34.78 6.53
CA GLY A 29 -7.84 -34.96 7.12
C GLY A 29 -6.88 -35.57 6.10
N GLY A 30 -5.73 -36.06 6.58
CA GLY A 30 -4.76 -36.76 5.74
C GLY A 30 -4.20 -35.93 4.57
N THR A 31 -3.60 -36.62 3.61
CA THR A 31 -2.96 -36.02 2.43
C THR A 31 -3.47 -36.67 1.15
N ILE A 32 -3.89 -35.87 0.18
CA ILE A 32 -4.11 -36.30 -1.19
C ILE A 32 -2.94 -35.74 -2.01
N ASN A 33 -2.18 -36.62 -2.66
CA ASN A 33 -1.14 -36.20 -3.60
C ASN A 33 -1.59 -36.50 -5.02
N ILE A 34 -1.73 -35.47 -5.83
CA ILE A 34 -1.91 -35.57 -7.27
C ILE A 34 -0.56 -35.17 -7.87
N ARG A 35 0.10 -36.12 -8.51
CA ARG A 35 1.45 -35.94 -9.06
C ARG A 35 1.39 -35.99 -10.57
N ASN A 36 2.34 -35.33 -11.21
CA ASN A 36 2.55 -35.53 -12.63
C ASN A 36 3.07 -36.94 -12.93
N TYR A 37 2.55 -37.56 -14.00
CA TYR A 37 3.05 -38.84 -14.47
C TYR A 37 4.38 -38.63 -15.19
N ASN A 38 5.39 -39.45 -14.88
CA ASN A 38 6.77 -39.30 -15.36
C ASN A 38 7.05 -40.02 -16.70
N SER A 39 6.01 -40.34 -17.47
CA SER A 39 6.13 -40.94 -18.80
C SER A 39 5.48 -40.06 -19.88
N THR A 40 5.60 -40.44 -21.16
CA THR A 40 5.23 -39.64 -22.34
C THR A 40 3.73 -39.36 -22.54
N GLU A 41 2.86 -39.70 -21.58
CA GLU A 41 1.43 -39.47 -21.67
C GLU A 41 0.98 -38.56 -20.52
N ASN A 42 0.59 -37.32 -20.85
CA ASN A 42 -0.71 -36.72 -20.54
C ASN A 42 -0.62 -35.19 -20.65
N THR A 43 -0.74 -34.66 -21.87
CA THR A 43 -0.58 -33.23 -22.17
C THR A 43 -1.91 -32.50 -22.37
N GLY A 44 -3.03 -33.00 -21.82
CA GLY A 44 -4.36 -32.53 -22.22
C GLY A 44 -5.48 -32.57 -21.17
N GLU A 45 -5.20 -32.77 -19.88
CA GLU A 45 -6.21 -32.82 -18.81
C GLU A 45 -5.85 -31.91 -17.63
N HIS A 46 -6.85 -31.42 -16.89
CA HIS A 46 -6.63 -30.74 -15.62
C HIS A 46 -6.12 -31.73 -14.57
N LYS A 47 -5.34 -31.28 -13.58
CA LYS A 47 -4.77 -32.19 -12.57
C LYS A 47 -5.81 -32.66 -11.56
N PHE A 48 -6.62 -31.73 -11.08
CA PHE A 48 -7.85 -32.05 -10.38
C PHE A 48 -9.01 -31.45 -11.15
N GLU A 49 -9.88 -32.30 -11.70
CA GLU A 49 -11.09 -31.91 -12.40
C GLU A 49 -12.32 -32.42 -11.65
N MET A 50 -13.31 -31.55 -11.47
CA MET A 50 -14.64 -31.96 -11.01
C MET A 50 -15.74 -31.25 -11.79
N ALA A 51 -16.47 -32.01 -12.60
CA ALA A 51 -17.54 -31.50 -13.46
C ALA A 51 -18.89 -31.38 -12.74
N ALA A 52 -19.16 -32.23 -11.73
CA ALA A 52 -20.38 -32.20 -10.93
C ALA A 52 -20.21 -32.94 -9.60
N GLY A 53 -21.09 -32.67 -8.63
CA GLY A 53 -21.17 -33.42 -7.37
C GLY A 53 -20.83 -32.57 -6.14
N THR A 54 -20.23 -33.19 -5.13
CA THR A 54 -19.87 -32.55 -3.86
C THR A 54 -18.39 -32.71 -3.52
N LEU A 55 -17.70 -31.60 -3.25
CA LEU A 55 -16.32 -31.56 -2.80
C LEU A 55 -16.26 -30.99 -1.38
N ASN A 56 -15.94 -31.82 -0.38
CA ASN A 56 -15.82 -31.40 1.01
C ASN A 56 -14.34 -31.24 1.37
N LEU A 57 -13.91 -30.01 1.66
CA LEU A 57 -12.52 -29.63 1.98
C LEU A 57 -12.48 -29.04 3.40
N THR A 58 -12.53 -29.90 4.41
CA THR A 58 -12.74 -29.45 5.80
C THR A 58 -11.51 -29.56 6.70
N ALA A 59 -10.50 -30.35 6.30
CA ALA A 59 -9.17 -30.41 6.88
C ALA A 59 -8.24 -31.27 6.01
N GLY A 60 -6.93 -31.22 6.27
CA GLY A 60 -5.92 -31.98 5.53
C GLY A 60 -5.35 -31.19 4.34
N THR A 61 -4.45 -31.83 3.58
CA THR A 61 -3.71 -31.17 2.50
C THR A 61 -3.91 -31.88 1.17
N MET A 62 -4.31 -31.14 0.13
CA MET A 62 -4.30 -31.61 -1.26
C MET A 62 -3.10 -31.02 -1.99
N ASN A 63 -2.10 -31.85 -2.28
CA ASN A 63 -0.91 -31.45 -3.01
C ASN A 63 -1.12 -31.67 -4.52
N ILE A 64 -0.95 -30.63 -5.32
CA ILE A 64 -1.00 -30.66 -6.78
C ILE A 64 0.41 -30.42 -7.33
N ASN A 65 1.08 -31.50 -7.74
CA ASN A 65 2.49 -31.47 -8.14
C ASN A 65 2.61 -31.60 -9.67
N GLY A 66 2.91 -30.49 -10.35
CA GLY A 66 3.07 -30.39 -11.81
C GLY A 66 1.75 -30.37 -12.61
N GLU A 67 1.78 -29.89 -13.85
CA GLU A 67 0.65 -29.73 -14.77
C GLU A 67 1.07 -30.11 -16.22
N SER A 68 0.19 -29.98 -17.22
CA SER A 68 0.54 -30.06 -18.64
C SER A 68 0.61 -28.66 -19.26
N GLY A 69 1.70 -28.32 -19.92
CA GLY A 69 2.05 -26.93 -20.26
C GLY A 69 1.21 -26.22 -21.32
N ASN A 70 -0.01 -25.81 -20.96
CA ASN A 70 -0.74 -24.72 -21.61
C ASN A 70 -1.83 -24.14 -20.68
N SER A 71 -2.38 -22.97 -21.03
CA SER A 71 -3.39 -22.24 -20.24
C SER A 71 -4.82 -22.79 -20.38
N THR A 72 -5.01 -24.02 -20.84
CA THR A 72 -6.34 -24.65 -21.00
C THR A 72 -6.48 -25.92 -20.17
N GLN A 73 -5.37 -26.44 -19.66
CA GLN A 73 -5.35 -27.38 -18.56
C GLN A 73 -4.93 -26.58 -17.33
N TYR A 74 -5.48 -26.93 -16.18
CA TYR A 74 -5.37 -26.19 -14.94
C TYR A 74 -4.90 -27.13 -13.84
N SER A 75 -4.25 -26.58 -12.81
CA SER A 75 -3.95 -27.32 -11.60
C SER A 75 -5.23 -27.77 -10.92
N LEU A 76 -6.22 -26.87 -10.83
CA LEU A 76 -7.58 -27.16 -10.42
C LEU A 76 -8.57 -26.64 -11.46
N SER A 77 -9.53 -27.47 -11.84
CA SER A 77 -10.72 -27.08 -12.58
C SER A 77 -11.96 -27.66 -11.91
N VAL A 78 -12.78 -26.81 -11.30
CA VAL A 78 -14.02 -27.20 -10.63
C VAL A 78 -15.16 -26.42 -11.25
N ALA A 79 -16.10 -27.11 -11.86
CA ALA A 79 -17.23 -26.48 -12.49
C ALA A 79 -18.10 -25.73 -11.46
N SER A 80 -18.67 -24.59 -11.87
CA SER A 80 -19.53 -23.75 -11.01
C SER A 80 -20.76 -24.47 -10.43
N GLY A 81 -21.18 -25.59 -11.03
CA GLY A 81 -22.28 -26.42 -10.53
C GLY A 81 -21.90 -27.42 -9.42
N VAL A 82 -20.62 -27.53 -9.05
CA VAL A 82 -20.17 -28.39 -7.95
C VAL A 82 -20.51 -27.74 -6.60
N THR A 83 -21.00 -28.53 -5.64
CA THR A 83 -21.14 -28.07 -4.26
C THR A 83 -19.81 -28.20 -3.54
N VAL A 84 -19.13 -27.09 -3.28
CA VAL A 84 -17.88 -27.08 -2.51
C VAL A 84 -18.18 -26.66 -1.06
N ASN A 85 -17.85 -27.55 -0.11
CA ASN A 85 -17.92 -27.28 1.33
C ASN A 85 -16.49 -27.13 1.86
N ALA A 86 -15.93 -25.92 1.80
CA ALA A 86 -14.59 -25.61 2.26
C ALA A 86 -14.57 -24.87 3.61
N ASN A 87 -13.45 -24.94 4.32
CA ASN A 87 -13.14 -24.04 5.44
C ASN A 87 -11.64 -23.78 5.53
N ALA A 88 -11.22 -22.85 6.39
CA ALA A 88 -9.82 -22.43 6.54
C ALA A 88 -8.83 -23.55 6.92
N ASN A 89 -9.30 -24.67 7.49
CA ASN A 89 -8.45 -25.76 7.98
C ASN A 89 -7.98 -26.73 6.89
N HIS A 90 -8.56 -26.66 5.67
CA HIS A 90 -8.05 -27.40 4.52
C HIS A 90 -7.00 -26.58 3.78
N THR A 91 -5.98 -27.23 3.24
CA THR A 91 -4.96 -26.59 2.42
C THR A 91 -4.88 -27.25 1.05
N ILE A 92 -4.97 -26.46 -0.01
CA ILE A 92 -4.48 -26.85 -1.33
C ILE A 92 -3.03 -26.36 -1.42
N ALA A 93 -2.11 -27.23 -1.79
CA ALA A 93 -0.71 -26.88 -1.98
C ALA A 93 -0.33 -27.12 -3.44
N ILE A 94 0.00 -26.05 -4.14
CA ILE A 94 0.51 -26.09 -5.51
C ILE A 94 2.03 -26.06 -5.42
N LEU A 95 2.63 -27.19 -5.74
CA LEU A 95 4.05 -27.45 -5.51
C LEU A 95 4.74 -27.86 -6.80
N ASP A 96 6.07 -27.67 -6.83
CA ASP A 96 6.94 -28.25 -7.84
C ASP A 96 6.84 -29.78 -7.88
N ASN A 97 7.04 -30.35 -9.07
CA ASN A 97 7.06 -31.79 -9.23
C ASN A 97 8.27 -32.40 -8.50
N THR A 98 8.04 -33.42 -7.67
CA THR A 98 9.10 -34.15 -6.94
C THR A 98 10.17 -34.83 -7.84
N SER A 99 10.04 -34.74 -9.17
CA SER A 99 10.95 -35.31 -10.16
C SER A 99 11.67 -34.29 -11.06
N GLY A 100 11.47 -32.97 -10.88
CA GLY A 100 12.14 -31.90 -11.63
C GLY A 100 11.42 -30.55 -11.53
N THR A 101 12.05 -29.46 -11.99
CA THR A 101 11.44 -28.11 -12.05
C THR A 101 10.16 -28.13 -12.89
N SER A 102 9.06 -27.54 -12.41
CA SER A 102 7.87 -27.36 -13.24
C SER A 102 8.19 -26.61 -14.54
N SER A 103 7.60 -27.04 -15.65
CA SER A 103 7.77 -26.40 -16.95
C SER A 103 6.80 -25.25 -17.19
N GLU A 104 5.65 -25.23 -16.52
CA GLU A 104 4.55 -24.30 -16.81
C GLU A 104 4.07 -23.49 -15.62
N ASN A 105 3.39 -22.40 -15.96
CA ASN A 105 2.56 -21.61 -15.05
C ASN A 105 1.36 -22.45 -14.58
N ARG A 106 0.81 -22.06 -13.44
CA ARG A 106 -0.26 -22.78 -12.76
C ARG A 106 -1.53 -21.96 -12.81
N TYR A 107 -2.65 -22.65 -12.98
CA TYR A 107 -3.96 -22.01 -13.08
C TYR A 107 -4.93 -22.69 -12.11
N ILE A 108 -5.79 -21.90 -11.46
CA ILE A 108 -6.88 -22.38 -10.60
C ILE A 108 -8.18 -21.79 -11.14
N ASP A 109 -9.07 -22.66 -11.61
CA ASP A 109 -10.46 -22.33 -11.91
C ASP A 109 -11.37 -23.09 -10.95
N MET A 110 -12.00 -22.38 -10.02
CA MET A 110 -12.96 -22.96 -9.09
C MET A 110 -14.41 -22.72 -9.50
N GLY A 111 -14.68 -22.10 -10.66
CA GLY A 111 -16.03 -21.79 -11.10
C GLY A 111 -16.80 -20.92 -10.11
N GLY A 112 -16.12 -20.06 -9.34
CA GLY A 112 -16.68 -19.22 -8.28
C GLY A 112 -16.87 -19.92 -6.93
N ASN A 113 -16.33 -21.12 -6.74
CA ASN A 113 -16.34 -21.81 -5.45
C ASN A 113 -15.16 -21.41 -4.56
N ASN A 114 -15.41 -21.30 -3.26
CA ASN A 114 -14.39 -20.95 -2.28
C ASN A 114 -13.50 -22.15 -1.96
N ILE A 115 -12.23 -21.89 -1.63
CA ILE A 115 -11.29 -22.89 -1.11
C ILE A 115 -10.90 -22.54 0.33
N GLY A 116 -10.18 -23.45 1.00
CA GLY A 116 -9.60 -23.18 2.31
C GLY A 116 -8.38 -22.26 2.21
N SER A 117 -7.26 -22.73 2.76
CA SER A 117 -5.96 -22.11 2.57
C SER A 117 -5.29 -22.57 1.27
N LEU A 118 -4.41 -21.74 0.73
CA LEU A 118 -3.59 -22.05 -0.44
C LEU A 118 -2.11 -21.85 -0.13
N SER A 119 -1.28 -22.82 -0.48
CA SER A 119 0.17 -22.68 -0.48
C SER A 119 0.71 -22.76 -1.90
N TYR A 120 1.55 -21.80 -2.27
CA TYR A 120 2.23 -21.75 -3.56
C TYR A 120 3.76 -21.82 -3.38
N ASN A 121 4.35 -22.80 -4.04
CA ASN A 121 5.79 -23.04 -4.04
C ASN A 121 6.18 -23.72 -5.35
N VAL A 122 6.26 -22.93 -6.42
CA VAL A 122 6.67 -23.41 -7.74
C VAL A 122 7.70 -22.46 -8.31
N ALA A 123 8.95 -22.90 -8.35
CA ALA A 123 10.07 -22.03 -8.68
C ALA A 123 9.95 -21.41 -10.08
N SER A 124 10.09 -20.08 -10.17
CA SER A 124 10.09 -19.33 -11.43
C SER A 124 8.84 -19.52 -12.31
N LYS A 125 7.68 -19.78 -11.69
CA LYS A 125 6.38 -19.91 -12.38
C LYS A 125 5.37 -18.96 -11.79
N ASP A 126 4.41 -18.62 -12.64
CA ASP A 126 3.27 -17.82 -12.24
C ASP A 126 2.10 -18.71 -11.77
N LEU A 127 1.30 -18.19 -10.86
CA LEU A 127 -0.01 -18.69 -10.48
C LEU A 127 -1.07 -17.67 -10.89
N TYR A 128 -2.05 -18.12 -11.66
CA TYR A 128 -3.21 -17.34 -12.06
C TYR A 128 -4.49 -17.96 -11.48
N PHE A 129 -5.45 -17.11 -11.14
CA PHE A 129 -6.84 -17.52 -10.94
C PHE A 129 -7.62 -17.28 -12.23
N VAL A 130 -8.69 -18.04 -12.43
CA VAL A 130 -9.62 -17.83 -13.54
C VAL A 130 -10.91 -17.29 -12.94
N GLY A 131 -11.13 -15.98 -13.07
CA GLY A 131 -12.19 -15.26 -12.40
C GLY A 131 -11.93 -15.01 -10.92
N ASN A 132 -12.92 -14.41 -10.26
CA ASN A 132 -12.84 -14.10 -8.83
C ASN A 132 -12.66 -15.36 -7.98
N GLN A 133 -11.82 -15.26 -6.97
CA GLN A 133 -11.55 -16.34 -6.03
C GLN A 133 -11.57 -15.85 -4.59
N GLU A 134 -12.21 -16.61 -3.71
CA GLU A 134 -12.13 -16.43 -2.25
C GLU A 134 -11.40 -17.61 -1.59
N LEU A 135 -10.42 -17.28 -0.75
CA LEU A 135 -9.71 -18.19 0.14
C LEU A 135 -10.23 -17.93 1.55
N LEU A 136 -10.89 -18.92 2.13
CA LEU A 136 -11.41 -18.85 3.50
C LEU A 136 -10.28 -18.89 4.55
N GLY A 137 -9.06 -19.23 4.13
CA GLY A 137 -7.86 -19.30 4.96
C GLY A 137 -6.70 -18.49 4.39
N ALA A 138 -5.48 -18.89 4.78
CA ALA A 138 -4.28 -18.16 4.43
C ALA A 138 -3.84 -18.43 2.98
N LEU A 139 -3.27 -17.41 2.35
CA LEU A 139 -2.42 -17.53 1.19
C LEU A 139 -0.95 -17.55 1.64
N THR A 140 -0.24 -18.64 1.38
CA THR A 140 1.18 -18.76 1.69
C THR A 140 2.00 -18.84 0.40
N ILE A 141 2.92 -17.90 0.21
CA ILE A 141 3.84 -17.89 -0.94
C ILE A 141 5.27 -18.06 -0.42
N THR A 142 5.96 -19.05 -0.97
CA THR A 142 7.37 -19.34 -0.61
C THR A 142 8.31 -19.29 -1.81
N ASP A 143 7.79 -19.52 -3.02
CA ASP A 143 8.49 -19.36 -4.29
C ASP A 143 7.47 -19.18 -5.43
N GLY A 144 7.94 -18.73 -6.60
CA GLY A 144 7.12 -18.39 -7.77
C GLY A 144 6.44 -17.03 -7.64
N THR A 145 5.54 -16.73 -8.57
CA THR A 145 4.80 -15.46 -8.66
C THR A 145 3.31 -15.71 -8.56
N LEU A 146 2.62 -15.07 -7.61
CA LEU A 146 1.18 -14.89 -7.72
C LEU A 146 0.90 -13.71 -8.65
N LYS A 147 0.05 -13.91 -9.67
CA LYS A 147 -0.33 -12.89 -10.65
C LYS A 147 -1.73 -12.36 -10.39
N SER A 148 -1.87 -11.04 -10.41
CA SER A 148 -3.15 -10.32 -10.46
C SER A 148 -3.13 -9.29 -11.60
N ASP A 149 -3.51 -9.71 -12.79
CA ASP A 149 -3.27 -8.99 -14.05
C ASP A 149 -4.53 -8.67 -14.88
N ASP A 150 -5.71 -9.08 -14.41
CA ASP A 150 -7.01 -8.73 -15.01
C ASP A 150 -7.83 -7.85 -14.06
N ALA A 151 -8.20 -6.64 -14.51
CA ALA A 151 -9.01 -5.69 -13.75
C ALA A 151 -10.43 -6.19 -13.43
N ALA A 152 -10.89 -7.28 -14.06
CA ALA A 152 -12.16 -7.92 -13.74
C ALA A 152 -12.04 -8.97 -12.62
N GLU A 153 -10.83 -9.32 -12.19
CA GLU A 153 -10.57 -10.40 -11.24
C GLU A 153 -10.15 -9.87 -9.86
N LYS A 154 -10.76 -10.46 -8.82
CA LYS A 154 -10.45 -10.21 -7.41
C LYS A 154 -10.10 -11.51 -6.69
N LEU A 155 -8.99 -11.49 -5.97
CA LEU A 155 -8.59 -12.54 -5.04
C LEU A 155 -8.80 -12.04 -3.59
N THR A 156 -9.78 -12.59 -2.88
CA THR A 156 -9.99 -12.31 -1.45
C THR A 156 -9.36 -13.40 -0.59
N VAL A 157 -8.59 -13.03 0.43
CA VAL A 157 -7.89 -13.96 1.33
C VAL A 157 -8.05 -13.57 2.81
N ALA A 158 -7.94 -14.55 3.70
CA ALA A 158 -8.01 -14.30 5.14
C ALA A 158 -6.73 -13.65 5.70
N SER A 159 -5.58 -14.09 5.19
CA SER A 159 -4.26 -13.58 5.55
C SER A 159 -3.26 -13.93 4.46
N ILE A 160 -2.19 -13.13 4.32
CA ILE A 160 -1.07 -13.42 3.43
C ILE A 160 0.17 -13.68 4.28
N SER A 161 0.93 -14.72 3.92
CA SER A 161 2.29 -14.94 4.41
C SER A 161 3.19 -15.23 3.22
N GLN A 162 3.94 -14.22 2.80
CA GLN A 162 4.86 -14.30 1.69
C GLN A 162 6.29 -14.31 2.22
N SER A 163 6.88 -15.49 2.43
CA SER A 163 8.27 -15.63 2.92
C SER A 163 9.34 -15.69 1.81
N GLY A 164 8.91 -15.57 0.56
CA GLY A 164 9.72 -15.61 -0.64
C GLY A 164 8.84 -15.40 -1.88
N GLY A 165 9.35 -15.70 -3.07
CA GLY A 165 8.60 -15.52 -4.31
C GLY A 165 8.10 -14.07 -4.51
N PHE A 166 7.06 -13.92 -5.33
CA PHE A 166 6.54 -12.65 -5.79
C PHE A 166 5.01 -12.58 -5.63
N ILE A 167 4.52 -11.41 -5.27
CA ILE A 167 3.16 -10.97 -5.54
C ILE A 167 3.29 -9.89 -6.61
N ASP A 168 2.68 -10.10 -7.77
CA ASP A 168 2.76 -9.20 -8.92
C ASP A 168 1.35 -8.77 -9.34
N ILE A 169 1.04 -7.51 -9.06
CA ILE A 169 -0.24 -6.87 -9.32
C ILE A 169 -0.04 -5.86 -10.45
N SER A 170 -0.71 -6.08 -11.57
CA SER A 170 -0.61 -5.18 -12.72
C SER A 170 -1.95 -4.56 -13.12
N ASN A 171 -3.09 -5.24 -12.88
CA ASN A 171 -4.41 -4.64 -13.10
C ASN A 171 -5.51 -5.15 -12.16
N GLY A 172 -5.39 -6.36 -11.61
CA GLY A 172 -6.43 -6.96 -10.76
C GLY A 172 -6.42 -6.47 -9.33
N GLU A 173 -7.21 -7.13 -8.49
CA GLU A 173 -7.33 -6.82 -7.06
C GLU A 173 -6.94 -8.02 -6.20
N ILE A 174 -6.07 -7.79 -5.21
CA ILE A 174 -5.87 -8.72 -4.10
C ILE A 174 -6.40 -8.03 -2.84
N GLU A 175 -7.37 -8.65 -2.17
CA GLU A 175 -7.92 -8.18 -0.91
C GLU A 175 -7.55 -9.13 0.23
N CYS A 176 -6.89 -8.62 1.26
CA CYS A 176 -6.55 -9.36 2.47
C CYS A 176 -7.39 -8.83 3.62
N THR A 177 -8.23 -9.69 4.19
CA THR A 177 -9.12 -9.31 5.31
C THR A 177 -8.40 -9.19 6.65
N GLY A 178 -7.31 -9.93 6.83
CA GLY A 178 -6.46 -9.92 8.01
C GLY A 178 -5.06 -9.41 7.71
N LYS A 179 -4.06 -9.93 8.43
CA LYS A 179 -2.66 -9.55 8.25
C LYS A 179 -2.12 -10.01 6.90
N ALA A 180 -1.48 -9.10 6.17
CA ALA A 180 -0.64 -9.38 5.03
C ALA A 180 0.83 -9.18 5.42
N ASP A 181 1.52 -10.31 5.62
CA ASP A 181 2.95 -10.38 5.92
C ASP A 181 3.72 -10.60 4.61
N ILE A 182 4.51 -9.60 4.22
CA ILE A 182 5.20 -9.48 2.93
C ILE A 182 6.71 -9.46 3.15
N ASP A 183 7.31 -10.63 3.33
CA ASP A 183 8.77 -10.81 3.43
C ASP A 183 9.45 -11.04 2.06
N GLY A 184 8.68 -11.29 1.01
CA GLY A 184 9.15 -11.55 -0.35
C GLY A 184 9.15 -10.32 -1.26
N ASN A 185 8.90 -10.53 -2.55
CA ASN A 185 8.89 -9.46 -3.53
C ASN A 185 7.46 -8.96 -3.80
N LEU A 186 7.21 -7.66 -3.66
CA LEU A 186 5.95 -7.01 -4.05
C LEU A 186 6.17 -6.15 -5.30
N THR A 187 5.56 -6.53 -6.41
CA THR A 187 5.62 -5.76 -7.67
C THR A 187 4.25 -5.19 -7.99
N MET A 188 4.20 -3.89 -8.29
CA MET A 188 2.98 -3.22 -8.72
C MET A 188 3.23 -2.30 -9.92
N SER A 189 2.48 -2.53 -10.98
CA SER A 189 2.45 -1.66 -12.18
C SER A 189 1.05 -1.11 -12.48
N GLY A 190 0.13 -1.30 -11.54
CA GLY A 190 -1.28 -0.97 -11.60
C GLY A 190 -2.07 -1.81 -10.58
N GLY A 191 -3.39 -1.88 -10.74
CA GLY A 191 -4.27 -2.69 -9.89
C GLY A 191 -4.37 -2.22 -8.44
N GLN A 192 -4.95 -3.08 -7.61
CA GLN A 192 -5.31 -2.79 -6.22
C GLN A 192 -4.75 -3.87 -5.29
N PHE A 193 -4.08 -3.45 -4.22
CA PHE A 193 -3.76 -4.29 -3.07
C PHE A 193 -4.48 -3.76 -1.84
N ASP A 194 -5.61 -4.35 -1.49
CA ASP A 194 -6.49 -3.90 -0.43
C ASP A 194 -6.25 -4.71 0.86
N ILE A 195 -5.79 -4.05 1.92
CA ILE A 195 -5.46 -4.66 3.20
C ILE A 195 -6.39 -4.12 4.28
N ASN A 196 -7.38 -4.93 4.67
CA ASN A 196 -8.28 -4.57 5.76
C ASN A 196 -7.66 -4.78 7.16
N GLY A 197 -6.68 -5.67 7.25
CA GLY A 197 -5.90 -5.89 8.47
C GLY A 197 -4.60 -5.09 8.48
N GLU A 198 -3.54 -5.68 9.02
CA GLU A 198 -2.21 -5.07 9.06
C GLU A 198 -1.43 -5.41 7.79
N LEU A 199 -0.76 -4.42 7.18
CA LEU A 199 0.31 -4.64 6.20
C LEU A 199 1.65 -4.63 6.93
N GLU A 200 2.30 -5.79 7.03
CA GLU A 200 3.63 -5.94 7.63
C GLU A 200 4.68 -6.16 6.53
N LEU A 201 5.74 -5.36 6.60
CA LEU A 201 6.93 -5.49 5.76
C LEU A 201 8.15 -5.77 6.64
N SER A 202 9.12 -6.50 6.11
CA SER A 202 10.34 -6.86 6.83
C SER A 202 11.63 -6.47 6.10
N ALA A 203 12.75 -6.79 6.72
CA ALA A 203 14.06 -6.49 6.16
C ALA A 203 14.39 -7.27 4.87
N THR A 204 13.59 -8.29 4.52
CA THR A 204 13.74 -9.05 3.28
C THR A 204 12.76 -8.64 2.19
N THR A 205 11.75 -7.84 2.53
CA THR A 205 10.84 -7.27 1.54
C THR A 205 11.64 -6.55 0.46
N THR A 206 11.31 -6.82 -0.79
CA THR A 206 11.75 -6.00 -1.91
C THR A 206 10.57 -5.61 -2.77
N GLU A 207 10.64 -4.45 -3.38
CA GLU A 207 9.52 -3.81 -4.03
C GLU A 207 9.90 -3.26 -5.40
N ALA A 208 8.94 -3.32 -6.31
CA ALA A 208 9.00 -2.67 -7.61
C ALA A 208 7.61 -2.09 -7.90
N ILE A 209 7.30 -0.98 -7.23
CA ILE A 209 6.00 -0.30 -7.30
C ILE A 209 6.18 0.95 -8.17
N THR A 210 5.50 0.95 -9.32
CA THR A 210 5.56 2.02 -10.33
C THR A 210 4.20 2.66 -10.61
N ASP A 211 3.11 1.98 -10.27
CA ASP A 211 1.73 2.46 -10.32
C ASP A 211 0.83 1.54 -9.47
N GLY A 212 -0.46 1.84 -9.37
CA GLY A 212 -1.45 1.08 -8.60
C GLY A 212 -1.72 1.69 -7.22
N THR A 213 -2.64 1.07 -6.48
CA THR A 213 -3.02 1.52 -5.13
C THR A 213 -2.83 0.40 -4.12
N ILE A 214 -2.12 0.68 -3.04
CA ILE A 214 -2.17 -0.12 -1.81
C ILE A 214 -3.14 0.59 -0.86
N THR A 215 -4.28 -0.03 -0.61
CA THR A 215 -5.27 0.44 0.35
C THR A 215 -5.02 -0.24 1.70
N VAL A 216 -5.04 0.52 2.79
CA VAL A 216 -4.75 0.02 4.14
C VAL A 216 -5.81 0.52 5.12
N ALA A 217 -6.71 -0.37 5.55
CA ALA A 217 -7.73 -0.06 6.53
C ALA A 217 -7.25 -0.30 7.98
N GLY A 218 -6.25 -1.15 8.18
CA GLY A 218 -5.61 -1.39 9.48
C GLY A 218 -4.23 -0.73 9.61
N ASP A 219 -3.32 -1.38 10.33
CA ASP A 219 -1.98 -0.85 10.60
C ASP A 219 -1.03 -1.03 9.40
N PHE A 220 -0.08 -0.10 9.23
CA PHE A 220 1.07 -0.27 8.34
C PHE A 220 2.33 -0.41 9.20
N ASP A 221 2.90 -1.61 9.26
CA ASP A 221 4.17 -1.88 9.92
C ASP A 221 5.29 -2.06 8.88
N GLY A 222 5.90 -0.94 8.49
CA GLY A 222 7.11 -0.89 7.70
C GLY A 222 8.36 -0.60 8.53
N ALA A 223 8.34 -0.79 9.85
CA ALA A 223 9.46 -0.42 10.73
C ALA A 223 10.75 -1.19 10.39
N ALA A 224 10.58 -2.47 10.01
CA ALA A 224 11.66 -3.36 9.64
C ALA A 224 11.97 -3.34 8.14
N ALA A 225 11.14 -2.67 7.31
CA ALA A 225 11.30 -2.62 5.86
C ALA A 225 12.64 -1.99 5.48
N ASN A 226 13.47 -2.72 4.75
CA ASN A 226 14.73 -2.18 4.25
C ASN A 226 14.60 -1.87 2.75
N LEU A 227 14.29 -0.60 2.45
CA LEU A 227 13.85 -0.08 1.15
C LEU A 227 12.35 -0.32 0.98
N PHE A 228 11.55 0.68 1.32
CA PHE A 228 10.20 0.79 0.78
C PHE A 228 10.19 2.15 0.09
N HIS A 229 10.61 2.15 -1.17
CA HIS A 229 10.86 3.29 -2.06
C HIS A 229 10.06 3.11 -3.35
N PRO A 230 8.72 3.13 -3.28
CA PRO A 230 7.92 3.11 -4.50
C PRO A 230 8.32 4.27 -5.44
N GLU A 231 8.50 3.97 -6.72
CA GLU A 231 8.79 4.96 -7.78
C GLU A 231 7.51 5.61 -8.33
N GLY A 232 6.35 5.06 -7.97
CA GLY A 232 5.02 5.53 -8.33
C GLY A 232 3.93 4.92 -7.43
N GLY A 233 2.67 5.08 -7.81
CA GLY A 233 1.52 4.50 -7.08
C GLY A 233 1.14 5.25 -5.81
N LEU A 234 0.06 4.77 -5.17
CA LEU A 234 -0.59 5.40 -4.04
C LEU A 234 -0.63 4.45 -2.82
N ILE A 235 -0.23 4.94 -1.65
CA ILE A 235 -0.65 4.38 -0.37
C ILE A 235 -1.88 5.15 0.10
N TRP A 236 -2.98 4.43 0.32
CA TRP A 236 -4.25 5.01 0.75
C TRP A 236 -4.73 4.37 2.05
N PHE A 237 -4.67 5.14 3.14
CA PHE A 237 -5.33 4.77 4.38
C PHE A 237 -6.83 5.10 4.32
N ASP A 238 -7.68 4.10 4.51
CA ASP A 238 -9.14 4.22 4.42
C ASP A 238 -9.89 3.60 5.62
N GLY A 239 -9.18 3.31 6.72
CA GLY A 239 -9.73 2.67 7.91
C GLY A 239 -10.94 3.40 8.50
N THR A 240 -12.05 2.68 8.72
CA THR A 240 -13.30 3.28 9.22
C THR A 240 -13.79 2.70 10.55
N SER A 241 -12.97 1.95 11.28
CA SER A 241 -13.42 1.24 12.51
C SER A 241 -12.67 1.62 13.78
N SER A 242 -11.42 2.04 13.66
CA SER A 242 -10.53 2.36 14.77
C SER A 242 -9.38 3.24 14.28
N ASP A 243 -8.69 3.87 15.22
CA ASP A 243 -7.39 4.47 14.97
C ASP A 243 -6.41 3.36 14.54
N VAL A 244 -5.44 3.73 13.70
CA VAL A 244 -4.46 2.81 13.13
C VAL A 244 -3.06 3.37 13.23
N ASN A 245 -2.07 2.48 13.33
CA ASN A 245 -0.67 2.87 13.45
C ASN A 245 0.01 2.92 12.08
N LEU A 246 0.88 3.92 11.90
CA LEU A 246 1.80 4.03 10.78
C LEU A 246 3.25 4.02 11.29
N SER A 247 3.95 2.93 11.03
CA SER A 247 5.37 2.77 11.35
C SER A 247 6.19 2.60 10.08
N MET A 248 7.26 3.38 9.93
CA MET A 248 8.14 3.40 8.78
C MET A 248 9.60 3.28 9.21
N HIS A 249 10.37 2.54 8.43
CA HIS A 249 11.81 2.56 8.53
C HIS A 249 12.36 3.96 8.18
N SER A 250 13.43 4.39 8.85
CA SER A 250 14.01 5.74 8.73
C SER A 250 14.43 6.18 7.32
N ASN A 251 14.64 5.23 6.41
CA ASN A 251 14.96 5.52 5.02
C ASN A 251 13.76 5.38 4.09
N ALA A 252 12.63 4.82 4.50
CA ALA A 252 11.50 4.53 3.61
C ALA A 252 10.70 5.79 3.23
N ASN A 253 9.93 5.71 2.16
CA ASN A 253 9.02 6.76 1.71
C ASN A 253 7.75 6.18 1.09
N PHE A 254 6.71 7.00 1.03
CA PHE A 254 5.60 6.80 0.10
C PHE A 254 5.82 7.62 -1.17
N TYR A 255 5.22 7.22 -2.28
CA TYR A 255 5.21 8.05 -3.48
C TYR A 255 4.09 9.08 -3.36
N ASP A 256 2.84 8.68 -3.63
CA ASP A 256 1.65 9.42 -3.20
C ASP A 256 1.11 8.81 -1.90
N PHE A 257 0.64 9.67 -0.98
CA PHE A 257 0.07 9.25 0.29
C PHE A 257 -1.27 9.95 0.55
N THR A 258 -2.33 9.16 0.74
CA THR A 258 -3.68 9.66 1.05
C THR A 258 -4.21 9.08 2.35
N ILE A 259 -4.86 9.93 3.15
CA ILE A 259 -5.61 9.53 4.35
C ILE A 259 -7.09 9.88 4.16
N SER A 260 -7.95 8.91 4.46
CA SER A 260 -9.41 9.03 4.37
C SER A 260 -10.12 8.29 5.51
N ASN A 261 -9.50 8.21 6.69
CA ASN A 261 -9.98 7.41 7.83
C ASN A 261 -11.23 7.96 8.54
N SER A 262 -12.03 8.78 7.85
CA SER A 262 -13.29 9.34 8.34
C SER A 262 -13.13 10.14 9.64
N SER A 263 -13.36 9.52 10.80
CA SER A 263 -13.28 10.14 12.13
C SER A 263 -12.17 9.54 13.00
N TYR A 264 -11.35 8.65 12.43
CA TYR A 264 -10.29 7.94 13.12
C TYR A 264 -8.93 8.46 12.70
N ASP A 265 -7.98 8.24 13.58
CA ASP A 265 -6.63 8.78 13.45
C ASP A 265 -5.72 7.77 12.76
N VAL A 266 -4.80 8.28 11.94
CA VAL A 266 -3.58 7.57 11.56
C VAL A 266 -2.47 8.08 12.47
N ASP A 267 -2.07 7.26 13.43
CA ASP A 267 -1.06 7.57 14.44
C ASP A 267 0.33 7.24 13.90
N ALA A 268 1.14 8.26 13.61
CA ALA A 268 2.52 8.03 13.21
C ALA A 268 3.36 7.60 14.41
N LEU A 269 4.09 6.50 14.25
CA LEU A 269 5.06 5.98 15.21
C LEU A 269 6.51 6.21 14.79
N SER A 270 6.71 6.98 13.72
CA SER A 270 8.01 7.27 13.11
C SER A 270 7.91 8.50 12.18
N ASN A 271 9.05 8.97 11.67
CA ASN A 271 9.04 9.98 10.60
C ASN A 271 8.42 9.41 9.33
N VAL A 272 7.69 10.25 8.60
CA VAL A 272 7.03 9.88 7.34
C VAL A 272 7.59 10.77 6.23
N ALA A 273 7.99 10.15 5.12
CA ALA A 273 8.43 10.83 3.91
C ALA A 273 7.50 10.53 2.74
N VAL A 274 7.13 11.56 1.98
CA VAL A 274 6.25 11.48 0.81
C VAL A 274 6.95 12.13 -0.39
N ASP A 275 7.26 11.32 -1.39
CA ASP A 275 8.07 11.73 -2.54
C ASP A 275 7.30 12.50 -3.61
N ASN A 276 5.97 12.40 -3.59
CA ASN A 276 5.05 13.14 -4.44
C ASN A 276 4.00 13.85 -3.57
N ASN A 277 2.70 13.58 -3.75
CA ASN A 277 1.64 14.35 -3.12
C ASN A 277 1.18 13.73 -1.80
N PHE A 278 0.91 14.59 -0.83
CA PHE A 278 0.28 14.22 0.44
C PHE A 278 -1.13 14.80 0.50
N THR A 279 -2.11 13.93 0.73
CA THR A 279 -3.53 14.30 0.79
C THR A 279 -4.18 13.77 2.07
N ILE A 280 -4.91 14.64 2.78
CA ILE A 280 -5.90 14.22 3.79
C ILE A 280 -7.27 14.58 3.23
N SER A 281 -8.04 13.59 2.83
CA SER A 281 -9.41 13.79 2.33
C SER A 281 -10.42 13.87 3.47
N SER A 282 -10.21 13.06 4.50
CA SER A 282 -10.94 13.01 5.77
C SER A 282 -10.09 12.30 6.84
N GLY A 283 -10.51 12.32 8.10
CA GLY A 283 -9.73 11.77 9.22
C GLY A 283 -8.59 12.70 9.67
N GLU A 284 -7.69 12.12 10.45
CA GLU A 284 -6.53 12.79 11.04
C GLU A 284 -5.24 12.04 10.72
N LEU A 285 -4.17 12.78 10.43
CA LEU A 285 -2.80 12.29 10.60
C LEU A 285 -2.24 12.90 11.89
N ASP A 286 -2.02 12.09 12.92
CA ASP A 286 -1.30 12.51 14.12
C ASP A 286 0.18 12.14 13.99
N MET A 287 1.01 13.14 13.69
CA MET A 287 2.46 12.98 13.65
C MET A 287 3.09 12.98 15.04
N SER A 288 2.36 13.35 16.10
CA SER A 288 2.87 13.48 17.45
C SER A 288 4.15 14.33 17.55
N THR A 289 5.31 13.69 17.68
CA THR A 289 6.66 14.31 17.74
C THR A 289 7.49 14.12 16.47
N TYR A 290 6.98 13.35 15.50
CA TYR A 290 7.70 12.93 14.31
C TYR A 290 7.62 13.95 13.17
N GLN A 291 8.57 13.84 12.24
CA GLN A 291 8.65 14.70 11.07
C GLN A 291 7.81 14.14 9.92
N LEU A 292 7.10 15.02 9.22
CA LEU A 292 6.48 14.75 7.94
C LEU A 292 7.24 15.53 6.84
N ASP A 293 7.95 14.82 5.97
CA ASP A 293 8.62 15.39 4.80
C ASP A 293 7.77 15.17 3.55
N VAL A 294 7.45 16.23 2.83
CA VAL A 294 6.66 16.17 1.58
C VAL A 294 7.43 16.85 0.47
N LYS A 295 7.56 16.17 -0.68
CA LYS A 295 8.26 16.69 -1.87
C LYS A 295 7.33 17.24 -2.96
N GLY A 296 6.03 16.93 -2.92
CA GLY A 296 5.01 17.41 -3.87
C GLY A 296 3.96 18.33 -3.24
N THR A 297 2.72 18.23 -3.72
CA THR A 297 1.60 19.08 -3.27
C THR A 297 1.04 18.60 -1.94
N ILE A 298 0.63 19.54 -1.07
CA ILE A 298 -0.15 19.24 0.13
C ILE A 298 -1.59 19.68 -0.08
N SER A 299 -2.53 18.74 0.09
CA SER A 299 -3.97 19.00 0.13
C SER A 299 -4.58 18.44 1.41
N ASN A 300 -5.04 19.31 2.30
CA ASN A 300 -5.69 18.95 3.54
C ASN A 300 -7.16 19.40 3.57
N SER A 301 -8.08 18.45 3.74
CA SER A 301 -9.51 18.65 4.05
C SER A 301 -9.94 17.99 5.38
N GLY A 302 -9.01 17.34 6.08
CA GLY A 302 -9.18 16.77 7.41
C GLY A 302 -8.32 17.48 8.46
N THR A 303 -7.72 16.71 9.36
CA THR A 303 -6.83 17.21 10.43
C THR A 303 -5.40 16.75 10.19
N LEU A 304 -4.44 17.67 10.31
CA LEU A 304 -3.02 17.36 10.39
C LEU A 304 -2.50 17.81 11.75
N THR A 305 -2.20 16.86 12.63
CA THR A 305 -1.63 17.15 13.95
C THR A 305 -0.12 16.96 13.91
N THR A 306 0.59 18.08 14.00
CA THR A 306 2.07 18.14 14.02
C THR A 306 2.57 18.89 15.26
N SER A 307 1.79 18.85 16.35
CA SER A 307 1.90 19.76 17.49
C SER A 307 3.28 19.79 18.17
N SER A 308 4.04 18.69 18.15
CA SER A 308 5.47 18.66 18.50
C SER A 308 6.39 18.21 17.35
N GLY A 309 5.81 17.67 16.28
CA GLY A 309 6.47 17.32 15.03
C GLY A 309 6.77 18.53 14.15
N THR A 310 7.33 18.28 12.98
CA THR A 310 7.61 19.31 11.98
C THR A 310 7.12 18.86 10.62
N LEU A 311 6.41 19.75 9.91
CA LEU A 311 6.14 19.59 8.49
C LEU A 311 7.28 20.23 7.69
N SER A 312 7.79 19.52 6.69
CA SER A 312 8.91 19.95 5.87
C SER A 312 8.56 19.85 4.39
N LEU A 313 8.74 20.96 3.68
CA LEU A 313 8.59 21.06 2.22
C LEU A 313 9.98 21.12 1.59
N ASN A 314 10.44 19.97 1.11
CA ASN A 314 11.83 19.72 0.71
C ASN A 314 11.95 19.14 -0.72
N GLY A 315 10.91 19.35 -1.54
CA GLY A 315 10.87 18.91 -2.93
C GLY A 315 11.96 19.52 -3.80
N SER A 316 12.24 18.87 -4.93
CA SER A 316 13.14 19.36 -5.97
C SER A 316 12.41 20.15 -7.08
N SER A 317 11.10 19.94 -7.22
CA SER A 317 10.21 20.70 -8.09
C SER A 317 9.44 21.74 -7.27
N ALA A 318 8.85 22.74 -7.91
CA ALA A 318 8.01 23.72 -7.22
C ALA A 318 6.85 23.01 -6.49
N GLN A 319 6.63 23.37 -5.23
CA GLN A 319 5.58 22.77 -4.39
C GLN A 319 4.43 23.73 -4.15
N THR A 320 3.27 23.17 -3.85
CA THR A 320 2.05 23.93 -3.59
C THR A 320 1.38 23.45 -2.31
N ILE A 321 0.92 24.38 -1.48
CA ILE A 321 -0.08 24.14 -0.43
C ILE A 321 -1.43 24.50 -1.07
N SER A 322 -2.22 23.49 -1.46
CA SER A 322 -3.40 23.67 -2.31
C SER A 322 -4.70 23.95 -1.56
N SER A 323 -4.74 23.68 -0.25
CA SER A 323 -5.87 23.95 0.63
C SER A 323 -5.41 24.46 1.99
N ALA A 324 -6.35 24.89 2.84
CA ALA A 324 -6.02 25.46 4.14
C ALA A 324 -5.17 24.49 4.95
N LEU A 325 -4.06 24.99 5.50
CA LEU A 325 -3.10 24.19 6.24
C LEU A 325 -3.01 24.70 7.68
N ASN A 326 -3.33 23.83 8.63
CA ASN A 326 -3.09 24.05 10.05
C ASN A 326 -2.01 23.07 10.49
N ALA A 327 -0.91 23.55 11.06
CA ALA A 327 0.21 22.71 11.48
C ALA A 327 0.91 23.26 12.74
N GLY A 328 1.81 22.46 13.29
CA GLY A 328 2.79 22.81 14.30
C GLY A 328 3.82 23.79 13.73
N SER A 329 4.98 23.27 13.35
CA SER A 329 6.04 24.05 12.69
C SER A 329 6.18 23.65 11.22
N LEU A 330 6.60 24.60 10.39
CA LEU A 330 6.86 24.41 8.96
C LEU A 330 8.31 24.77 8.63
N ILE A 331 9.02 23.86 7.98
CA ILE A 331 10.32 24.10 7.36
C ILE A 331 10.14 24.10 5.85
N ILE A 332 10.63 25.15 5.19
CA ILE A 332 10.71 25.22 3.73
C ILE A 332 12.19 25.16 3.36
N SER A 333 12.57 24.10 2.67
CA SER A 333 13.93 23.86 2.15
C SER A 333 13.96 23.61 0.63
N ASN A 334 12.81 23.76 -0.02
CA ASN A 334 12.67 23.66 -1.46
C ASN A 334 13.17 24.93 -2.19
N THR A 335 14.30 24.79 -2.89
CA THR A 335 14.92 25.86 -3.68
C THR A 335 14.19 26.18 -4.99
N SER A 336 13.31 25.31 -5.46
CA SER A 336 12.41 25.56 -6.59
C SER A 336 11.16 26.37 -6.19
N GLY A 337 10.96 26.58 -4.88
CA GLY A 337 9.94 27.45 -4.32
C GLY A 337 8.67 26.71 -3.87
N VAL A 338 7.99 27.33 -2.91
CA VAL A 338 6.70 26.90 -2.37
C VAL A 338 5.69 28.02 -2.58
N THR A 339 4.52 27.69 -3.12
CA THR A 339 3.38 28.61 -3.23
C THR A 339 2.26 28.18 -2.29
N ALA A 340 1.74 29.10 -1.48
CA ALA A 340 0.53 28.89 -0.70
C ALA A 340 -0.69 29.42 -1.46
N ASN A 341 -1.54 28.51 -1.94
CA ASN A 341 -2.80 28.83 -2.62
C ASN A 341 -4.01 28.90 -1.67
N ALA A 342 -3.77 28.66 -0.38
CA ALA A 342 -4.75 28.83 0.69
C ALA A 342 -4.06 29.33 1.96
N ASP A 343 -4.86 29.65 2.98
CA ASP A 343 -4.35 30.16 4.23
C ASP A 343 -3.55 29.10 5.00
N VAL A 344 -2.46 29.54 5.63
CA VAL A 344 -1.56 28.72 6.44
C VAL A 344 -1.55 29.25 7.86
N THR A 345 -1.82 28.38 8.83
CA THR A 345 -1.75 28.70 10.27
C THR A 345 -0.79 27.76 10.96
N LEU A 346 0.25 28.31 11.58
CA LEU A 346 1.28 27.59 12.31
C LEU A 346 1.18 27.92 13.80
N SER A 347 0.97 26.90 14.62
CA SER A 347 1.01 27.02 16.08
C SER A 347 2.46 27.10 16.62
N GLY A 348 3.43 26.63 15.84
CA GLY A 348 4.86 26.69 16.07
C GLY A 348 5.56 27.69 15.15
N SER A 349 6.77 27.36 14.73
CA SER A 349 7.64 28.24 13.94
C SER A 349 7.54 28.04 12.43
N LEU A 350 7.92 29.07 11.68
CA LEU A 350 8.28 28.96 10.27
C LEU A 350 9.79 29.14 10.12
N THR A 351 10.44 28.21 9.41
CA THR A 351 11.82 28.38 8.92
C THR A 351 11.82 28.34 7.40
N LEU A 352 12.17 29.45 6.77
CA LEU A 352 12.37 29.54 5.33
C LEU A 352 13.87 29.57 5.03
N SER A 353 14.40 28.44 4.56
CA SER A 353 15.83 28.24 4.37
C SER A 353 16.43 29.17 3.30
N SER A 354 17.73 29.44 3.40
CA SER A 354 18.46 30.23 2.41
C SER A 354 18.31 29.66 1.00
N GLY A 355 18.14 30.55 0.01
CA GLY A 355 17.92 30.18 -1.39
C GLY A 355 16.51 29.67 -1.71
N CYS A 356 15.64 29.48 -0.71
CA CYS A 356 14.26 29.07 -0.92
C CYS A 356 13.33 30.29 -1.06
N THR A 357 12.20 30.09 -1.74
CA THR A 357 11.14 31.11 -1.85
C THR A 357 9.85 30.56 -1.29
N TYR A 358 9.19 31.35 -0.44
CA TYR A 358 7.81 31.11 -0.01
C TYR A 358 6.93 32.25 -0.51
N ASP A 359 6.04 31.94 -1.46
CA ASP A 359 5.10 32.88 -2.04
C ASP A 359 3.69 32.60 -1.51
N LEU A 360 3.21 33.46 -0.62
CA LEU A 360 1.83 33.39 -0.12
C LEU A 360 0.85 34.19 -0.98
N GLY A 361 1.32 34.89 -2.03
CA GLY A 361 0.44 35.53 -3.01
C GLY A 361 -0.62 36.43 -2.37
N THR A 362 -1.88 36.01 -2.44
CA THR A 362 -3.04 36.73 -1.89
C THR A 362 -3.59 36.15 -0.59
N THR A 363 -2.98 35.08 -0.07
CA THR A 363 -3.48 34.33 1.09
C THR A 363 -2.94 34.93 2.39
N THR A 364 -3.34 34.34 3.52
CA THR A 364 -2.81 34.68 4.84
C THR A 364 -1.91 33.57 5.35
N THR A 365 -0.71 33.91 5.81
CA THR A 365 0.09 33.03 6.67
C THR A 365 0.16 33.63 8.06
N THR A 366 -0.24 32.86 9.08
CA THR A 366 -0.17 33.23 10.48
C THR A 366 0.78 32.31 11.22
N VAL A 367 1.77 32.87 11.92
CA VAL A 367 2.79 32.12 12.65
C VAL A 367 2.78 32.56 14.11
N ALA A 368 2.43 31.64 15.01
CA ALA A 368 2.39 31.90 16.44
C ALA A 368 3.80 31.90 17.07
N GLY A 369 4.68 31.00 16.61
CA GLY A 369 6.07 30.92 17.03
C GLY A 369 7.01 31.84 16.24
N ALA A 370 8.31 31.54 16.29
CA ALA A 370 9.31 32.32 15.58
C ALA A 370 9.16 32.18 14.05
N SER A 371 9.34 33.29 13.34
CA SER A 371 9.57 33.33 11.89
C SER A 371 11.05 33.57 11.65
N ASP A 372 11.72 32.58 11.07
CA ASP A 372 13.13 32.64 10.66
C ASP A 372 13.21 32.57 9.12
N ILE A 373 13.58 33.69 8.50
CA ILE A 373 13.45 33.95 7.07
C ILE A 373 14.85 34.19 6.48
N ASP A 374 15.60 33.10 6.29
CA ASP A 374 16.89 33.12 5.57
C ASP A 374 16.73 33.21 4.04
N GLY A 375 15.58 32.77 3.53
CA GLY A 375 15.21 32.78 2.11
C GLY A 375 14.49 34.05 1.66
N THR A 376 13.54 33.90 0.74
CA THR A 376 12.71 35.00 0.20
C THR A 376 11.24 34.79 0.51
N LEU A 377 10.70 35.60 1.42
CA LEU A 377 9.26 35.69 1.67
C LEU A 377 8.63 36.66 0.65
N THR A 378 7.67 36.18 -0.13
CA THR A 378 6.96 36.97 -1.15
C THR A 378 5.48 37.03 -0.85
N LEU A 379 4.90 38.22 -1.00
CA LEU A 379 3.47 38.45 -0.88
C LEU A 379 2.98 39.54 -1.83
N SER A 380 1.79 39.35 -2.40
CA SER A 380 1.13 40.31 -3.30
C SER A 380 0.18 41.21 -2.50
N THR A 381 -1.12 40.90 -2.45
CA THR A 381 -2.12 41.52 -1.55
C THR A 381 -2.39 40.69 -0.31
N GLY A 382 -1.68 39.57 -0.12
CA GLY A 382 -1.81 38.70 1.04
C GLY A 382 -1.27 39.31 2.33
N LYS A 383 -1.40 38.56 3.42
CA LYS A 383 -0.99 38.95 4.77
C LYS A 383 -0.02 37.92 5.34
N TYR A 384 1.10 38.38 5.89
CA TYR A 384 1.95 37.59 6.77
C TYR A 384 1.83 38.14 8.20
N ASP A 385 1.40 37.30 9.13
CA ASP A 385 1.12 37.63 10.53
C ASP A 385 2.10 36.88 11.44
N ALA A 386 3.16 37.57 11.85
CA ALA A 386 4.20 37.04 12.72
C ALA A 386 3.91 37.42 14.17
N ASN A 387 3.21 36.56 14.91
CA ASN A 387 2.89 36.82 16.32
C ASN A 387 4.10 36.58 17.24
N GLY A 388 5.00 35.67 16.86
CA GLY A 388 6.27 35.45 17.55
C GLY A 388 7.39 36.38 17.08
N SER A 389 8.65 36.03 17.39
CA SER A 389 9.81 36.80 16.91
C SER A 389 9.94 36.70 15.39
N PHE A 390 10.40 37.78 14.76
CA PHE A 390 10.64 37.84 13.33
C PHE A 390 12.12 38.14 13.06
N ASP A 391 12.80 37.25 12.35
CA ASP A 391 14.18 37.44 11.90
C ASP A 391 14.28 37.12 10.41
N ALA A 392 14.68 38.10 9.61
CA ALA A 392 15.03 37.92 8.21
C ALA A 392 16.50 38.29 7.94
N THR A 393 17.39 38.12 8.91
CA THR A 393 18.82 38.45 8.78
C THR A 393 19.45 37.65 7.64
N GLY A 394 19.87 38.34 6.57
CA GLY A 394 20.45 37.70 5.38
C GLY A 394 19.42 37.22 4.35
N GLY A 395 18.13 37.17 4.71
CA GLY A 395 17.03 36.89 3.81
C GLY A 395 16.39 38.14 3.20
N ASN A 396 15.22 37.93 2.58
CA ASN A 396 14.49 38.94 1.83
C ASN A 396 12.99 38.92 2.16
N VAL A 397 12.39 40.10 2.23
CA VAL A 397 10.94 40.28 2.28
C VAL A 397 10.52 41.15 1.10
N THR A 398 9.71 40.58 0.21
CA THR A 398 9.36 41.18 -1.07
C THR A 398 7.85 41.34 -1.23
N PHE A 399 7.43 42.55 -1.62
CA PHE A 399 6.04 42.83 -1.96
C PHE A 399 5.89 43.07 -3.46
N SER A 400 4.98 42.32 -4.09
CA SER A 400 4.55 42.56 -5.48
C SER A 400 3.24 43.34 -5.59
N GLY A 401 2.57 43.59 -4.46
CA GLY A 401 1.31 44.33 -4.37
C GLY A 401 1.13 45.05 -3.03
N ALA A 402 -0.13 45.39 -2.70
CA ALA A 402 -0.51 46.10 -1.48
C ALA A 402 -0.72 45.17 -0.27
N GLY A 403 0.17 44.20 -0.08
CA GLY A 403 0.11 43.22 0.98
C GLY A 403 0.46 43.79 2.35
N ARG A 404 0.34 42.95 3.37
CA ARG A 404 0.55 43.33 4.77
C ARG A 404 1.53 42.40 5.48
N LEU A 405 2.47 42.99 6.22
CA LEU A 405 3.29 42.30 7.21
C LEU A 405 2.92 42.82 8.60
N GLU A 406 2.37 41.96 9.45
CA GLU A 406 2.05 42.26 10.86
C GLU A 406 3.09 41.59 11.76
N LEU A 407 3.68 42.35 12.68
CA LEU A 407 4.80 41.93 13.50
C LEU A 407 4.45 42.14 14.98
N GLY A 408 3.94 41.08 15.63
CA GLY A 408 3.51 41.13 17.03
C GLY A 408 4.62 40.92 18.05
N GLY A 409 5.75 40.32 17.65
CA GLY A 409 6.88 39.99 18.52
C GLY A 409 8.14 40.81 18.28
N THR A 410 9.26 40.36 18.85
CA THR A 410 10.57 40.99 18.67
C THR A 410 11.03 40.87 17.22
N VAL A 411 11.34 41.99 16.58
CA VAL A 411 11.89 42.05 15.22
C VAL A 411 13.41 42.19 15.29
N THR A 412 14.15 41.18 14.85
CA THR A 412 15.61 41.23 14.74
C THR A 412 16.03 41.96 13.47
N SER A 413 15.41 41.61 12.33
CA SER A 413 15.73 42.17 11.02
C SER A 413 14.56 41.95 10.05
N LEU A 414 14.36 42.89 9.13
CA LEU A 414 13.47 42.71 7.96
C LEU A 414 14.24 42.21 6.71
N GLY A 415 15.53 41.92 6.87
CA GLY A 415 16.39 41.49 5.76
C GLY A 415 16.56 42.56 4.70
N THR A 416 16.78 42.13 3.46
CA THR A 416 16.61 43.01 2.31
C THR A 416 15.12 43.24 2.10
N PHE A 417 14.66 44.39 2.59
CA PHE A 417 13.28 44.80 2.51
C PHE A 417 13.04 45.63 1.24
N THR A 418 12.18 45.15 0.35
CA THR A 418 11.78 45.90 -0.86
C THR A 418 10.35 46.42 -0.69
N PRO A 419 10.17 47.68 -0.22
CA PRO A 419 8.83 48.23 -0.04
C PRO A 419 8.17 48.50 -1.40
N GLY A 420 7.01 47.86 -1.61
CA GLY A 420 6.08 48.19 -2.69
C GLY A 420 5.00 49.17 -2.22
N THR A 421 3.74 48.91 -2.57
CA THR A 421 2.55 49.57 -1.97
C THR A 421 2.11 48.93 -0.65
N SER A 422 3.05 48.30 0.05
CA SER A 422 2.81 47.42 1.19
C SER A 422 2.59 48.17 2.51
N THR A 423 1.94 47.52 3.46
CA THR A 423 1.79 48.01 4.85
C THR A 423 2.58 47.12 5.80
N VAL A 424 3.33 47.73 6.72
CA VAL A 424 4.00 47.04 7.84
C VAL A 424 3.41 47.58 9.15
N GLU A 425 2.90 46.70 10.01
CA GLU A 425 2.32 47.02 11.31
C GLU A 425 3.16 46.36 12.43
N LEU A 426 3.41 47.12 13.50
CA LEU A 426 4.22 46.75 14.68
C LEU A 426 3.36 46.74 15.94
#